data_AF-A8SB24-F1
#
_entry.id   AF-A8SB24-F1
#
_cell.length_a   1.000
_cell.length_b   1.000
_cell.length_c   1.000
_cell.angle_alpha   90.00
_cell.angle_beta   90.00
_cell.angle_gamma   90.00
#
_symmetry.space_group_name_H-M   'P 1'
#
loop_
_entity.id
_entity.type
_entity.pdbx_description
1 polymer ?
#
loop_
_entity_poly.entity_id
_entity_poly.type
_entity_poly.pdbx_seq_one_letter_code
_entity_poly.pdbx_strand_id
1 'polypeptide(L)'
;MQEIKVQDEEIIGFDALYTSMNLCAKNVRRKANVGRFLMYGMDEILKLQEDLENGTYKARPTSTVKITYPKPRTAVATSFRDRVYQRSLNDNSVYPRMTASFVRHNAACQKGK
;
A
#
# COMPACT_ATOMS: atom_id res chain seq x y z
N MET A 1 11.06 -20.40 13.49
CA MET A 1 11.55 -19.93 12.17
C MET A 1 10.52 -20.06 11.05
N GLN A 2 9.61 -21.05 11.08
CA GLN A 2 8.56 -21.19 10.06
C GLN A 2 7.48 -20.08 10.11
N GLU A 3 7.03 -19.67 11.31
CA GLU A 3 6.00 -18.62 11.44
C GLU A 3 6.41 -17.27 10.85
N ILE A 4 7.69 -16.89 10.96
CA ILE A 4 8.19 -15.60 10.46
C ILE A 4 8.15 -15.58 8.92
N LYS A 5 8.59 -16.67 8.26
CA LYS A 5 8.56 -16.76 6.80
C LYS A 5 7.13 -16.72 6.24
N VAL A 6 6.17 -17.35 6.92
CA VAL A 6 4.76 -17.33 6.49
C VAL A 6 4.17 -15.92 6.59
N GLN A 7 4.48 -15.19 7.67
CA GLN A 7 4.02 -13.80 7.82
C GLN A 7 4.63 -12.86 6.79
N ASP A 8 5.90 -13.07 6.43
CA ASP A 8 6.55 -12.30 5.38
C ASP A 8 5.90 -12.57 4.02
N GLU A 9 5.59 -13.82 3.68
CA GLU A 9 4.95 -14.18 2.42
C GLU A 9 3.52 -13.61 2.29
N GLU A 10 2.79 -13.52 3.40
CA GLU A 10 1.48 -12.85 3.43
C GLU A 10 1.57 -11.32 3.22
N ILE A 11 2.70 -10.67 3.53
CA ILE A 11 2.84 -9.22 3.47
C ILE A 11 3.60 -8.77 2.22
N ILE A 12 4.76 -9.37 1.96
CA ILE A 12 5.69 -9.01 0.89
C ILE A 12 5.70 -10.01 -0.26
N GLY A 13 4.98 -11.13 -0.15
CA GLY A 13 4.90 -12.11 -1.23
C GLY A 13 4.25 -11.55 -2.49
N PHE A 14 4.58 -12.17 -3.63
CA PHE A 14 4.13 -11.73 -4.95
C PHE A 14 2.61 -11.55 -5.01
N ASP A 15 1.85 -12.55 -4.57
CA ASP A 15 0.39 -12.56 -4.66
C ASP A 15 -0.25 -11.48 -3.77
N ALA A 16 0.32 -11.25 -2.58
CA ALA A 16 -0.13 -10.22 -1.66
C ALA A 16 0.10 -8.82 -2.24
N LEU A 17 1.30 -8.57 -2.78
CA LEU A 17 1.64 -7.31 -3.44
C LEU A 17 0.82 -7.10 -4.72
N TYR A 18 0.60 -8.15 -5.52
CA TYR A 18 -0.17 -8.08 -6.76
C TYR A 18 -1.66 -7.80 -6.49
N THR A 19 -2.24 -8.44 -5.46
CA THR A 19 -3.59 -8.15 -5.00
C THR A 19 -3.70 -6.71 -4.51
N SER A 20 -2.73 -6.27 -3.70
CA SER A 20 -2.64 -4.89 -3.20
C SER A 20 -2.50 -3.86 -4.33
N MET A 21 -1.76 -4.19 -5.39
CA MET A 21 -1.64 -3.36 -6.59
C MET A 21 -3.00 -3.14 -7.25
N ASN A 22 -3.77 -4.21 -7.45
CA ASN A 22 -5.09 -4.13 -8.07
C ASN A 22 -6.08 -3.31 -7.23
N LEU A 23 -6.03 -3.46 -5.90
CA LEU A 23 -6.82 -2.64 -4.97
C LEU A 23 -6.43 -1.15 -5.04
N CYS A 24 -5.12 -0.86 -5.04
CA CYS A 24 -4.60 0.51 -5.14
C CYS A 24 -4.90 1.14 -6.50
N ALA A 25 -4.97 0.35 -7.57
CA ALA A 25 -5.30 0.81 -8.91
C ALA A 25 -6.80 1.13 -9.08
N LYS A 26 -7.68 0.54 -8.25
CA LYS A 26 -9.12 0.73 -8.35
C LYS A 26 -9.46 2.23 -8.33
N ASN A 27 -10.23 2.68 -9.34
CA ASN A 27 -10.66 4.07 -9.55
C ASN A 27 -9.58 5.11 -9.94
N VAL A 28 -8.29 4.74 -9.95
CA VAL A 28 -7.19 5.68 -10.25
C VAL A 28 -6.34 5.28 -11.46
N ARG A 29 -6.76 4.24 -12.21
CA ARG A 29 -6.06 3.73 -13.41
C ARG A 29 -5.77 4.81 -14.46
N ARG A 30 -6.66 5.81 -14.60
CA ARG A 30 -6.53 6.92 -15.56
C ARG A 30 -5.32 7.83 -15.31
N LYS A 31 -4.70 7.77 -14.12
CA LYS A 31 -3.52 8.59 -13.82
C LYS A 31 -2.30 8.01 -14.53
N ALA A 32 -1.55 8.85 -15.25
CA ALA A 32 -0.39 8.41 -16.03
C ALA A 32 0.62 7.58 -15.21
N ASN A 33 0.95 8.00 -13.99
CA ASN A 33 1.87 7.26 -13.11
C ASN A 33 1.36 5.86 -12.75
N VAL A 34 0.04 5.70 -12.59
CA VAL A 34 -0.59 4.41 -12.28
C VAL A 34 -0.63 3.55 -13.54
N GLY A 35 -1.03 4.11 -14.68
CA GLY A 35 -1.04 3.42 -15.96
C GLY A 35 0.33 2.89 -16.35
N ARG A 36 1.40 3.69 -16.21
CA ARG A 36 2.78 3.26 -16.49
C ARG A 36 3.20 2.09 -15.61
N PHE A 37 2.87 2.12 -14.32
CA PHE A 37 3.18 1.01 -13.42
C PHE A 37 2.43 -0.25 -13.82
N LEU A 38 1.13 -0.13 -14.13
CA LEU A 38 0.29 -1.27 -14.51
C LEU A 38 0.71 -1.93 -15.84
N MET A 39 1.26 -1.17 -16.79
CA MET A 39 1.80 -1.71 -18.05
C MET A 39 2.90 -2.75 -17.80
N TYR A 40 3.72 -2.55 -16.76
CA TYR A 40 4.80 -3.46 -16.33
C TYR A 40 4.49 -4.08 -14.97
N GLY A 41 3.20 -4.29 -14.66
CA GLY A 41 2.75 -4.57 -13.30
C GLY A 41 3.39 -5.81 -12.67
N MET A 42 3.57 -6.89 -13.44
CA MET A 42 4.22 -8.10 -12.92
C MET A 42 5.70 -7.85 -12.60
N ASP A 43 6.45 -7.24 -13.53
CA ASP A 43 7.88 -6.97 -13.36
C ASP A 43 8.15 -5.98 -12.22
N GLU A 44 7.33 -4.93 -12.09
CA GLU A 44 7.48 -3.95 -11.02
C GLU A 44 7.16 -4.54 -9.65
N ILE A 45 6.22 -5.50 -9.57
CA ILE A 45 5.90 -6.21 -8.33
C ILE A 45 7.01 -7.19 -7.96
N LEU A 46 7.55 -7.94 -8.93
CA LEU A 46 8.68 -8.83 -8.69
C LEU A 46 9.90 -8.06 -8.18
N LYS A 47 10.25 -6.94 -8.83
CA LYS A 47 11.32 -6.05 -8.35
C LYS A 47 11.06 -5.49 -6.96
N LEU A 48 9.81 -5.14 -6.65
CA LEU A 48 9.44 -4.65 -5.34
C LEU A 48 9.60 -5.74 -4.27
N GLN A 49 9.18 -6.97 -4.57
CA GLN A 49 9.37 -8.12 -3.69
C GLN A 49 10.85 -8.37 -3.44
N GLU A 50 11.67 -8.48 -4.49
CA GLU A 50 13.12 -8.67 -4.37
C GLU A 50 13.77 -7.56 -3.53
N ASP A 51 13.36 -6.31 -3.73
CA ASP A 51 13.87 -5.19 -2.94
C ASP A 51 13.47 -5.26 -1.45
N LEU A 52 12.30 -5.82 -1.14
CA LEU A 52 11.82 -6.00 0.23
C LEU A 52 12.51 -7.19 0.91
N GLU A 53 12.65 -8.31 0.21
CA GLU A 53 13.33 -9.52 0.70
C GLU A 53 14.83 -9.26 0.96
N ASN A 54 15.49 -8.51 0.08
CA ASN A 54 16.90 -8.15 0.22
C ASN A 54 17.13 -6.97 1.17
N GLY A 55 16.06 -6.32 1.67
CA GLY A 55 16.15 -5.13 2.52
C GLY A 55 16.73 -3.88 1.82
N THR A 56 16.79 -3.88 0.49
CA THR A 56 17.29 -2.76 -0.34
C THR A 56 16.21 -1.73 -0.65
N TYR A 57 14.96 -2.01 -0.29
CA TYR A 57 13.82 -1.12 -0.48
C TYR A 57 14.08 0.29 0.09
N LYS A 58 13.91 1.30 -0.78
CA LYS A 58 13.94 2.72 -0.41
C LYS A 58 12.69 3.41 -0.91
N ALA A 59 11.99 4.06 0.01
CA ALA A 59 10.80 4.85 -0.31
C ALA A 59 11.18 5.97 -1.30
N ARG A 60 10.37 6.12 -2.35
CA ARG A 60 10.56 7.15 -3.36
C ARG A 60 10.10 8.51 -2.81
N PRO A 61 10.58 9.63 -3.39
CA PRO A 61 10.16 10.96 -2.94
C PRO A 61 8.65 11.13 -3.06
N THR A 62 8.05 11.72 -2.03
CA THR A 62 6.63 12.05 -1.99
C THR A 62 6.36 13.37 -2.68
N SER A 63 5.24 13.48 -3.38
CA SER A 63 4.79 14.76 -3.97
C SER A 63 3.76 15.45 -3.09
N THR A 64 3.80 16.77 -3.08
CA THR A 64 2.91 17.59 -2.26
C THR A 64 1.82 18.21 -3.13
N VAL A 65 0.56 18.06 -2.74
CA VAL A 65 -0.60 18.59 -3.45
C VAL A 65 -1.36 19.54 -2.51
N LYS A 66 -1.49 20.80 -2.91
CA LYS A 66 -2.27 21.79 -2.17
C LYS A 66 -3.74 21.67 -2.57
N ILE A 67 -4.58 21.28 -1.61
CA ILE A 67 -6.04 21.25 -1.75
C ILE A 67 -6.55 22.57 -1.21
N THR A 68 -7.24 23.35 -2.03
CA THR A 68 -7.70 24.71 -1.67
C THR A 68 -9.12 24.73 -1.08
N TYR A 69 -9.97 23.77 -1.43
CA TYR A 69 -11.38 23.71 -1.04
C TYR A 69 -11.78 22.28 -0.62
N PRO A 70 -12.70 22.05 0.34
CA PRO A 70 -13.45 23.02 1.15
C PRO A 70 -12.67 23.65 2.32
N LYS A 71 -11.65 22.97 2.86
CA LYS A 71 -10.71 23.55 3.83
C LYS A 71 -9.30 23.43 3.25
N PRO A 72 -8.53 24.54 3.17
CA PRO A 72 -7.19 24.49 2.59
C PRO A 72 -6.30 23.57 3.40
N ARG A 73 -5.66 22.62 2.73
CA ARG A 73 -4.78 21.63 3.35
C ARG A 73 -3.72 21.15 2.36
N THR A 74 -2.61 20.73 2.91
CA THR A 74 -1.51 20.14 2.14
C THR A 74 -1.62 18.63 2.25
N ALA A 75 -1.87 17.96 1.11
CA ALA A 75 -1.88 16.51 1.03
C ALA A 75 -0.53 16.01 0.50
N VAL A 76 -0.09 14.87 1.01
CA VAL A 76 1.11 14.19 0.54
C VAL A 76 0.69 12.98 -0.28
N ALA A 77 1.16 12.91 -1.52
CA ALA A 77 0.95 11.79 -2.40
C ALA A 77 2.22 10.94 -2.47
N THR A 78 2.14 9.74 -1.91
CA THR A 78 3.16 8.70 -2.06
C THR A 78 3.20 8.18 -3.49
N SER A 79 4.38 7.71 -3.91
CA SER A 79 4.56 7.03 -5.19
C SER A 79 3.65 5.81 -5.27
N PHE A 80 3.25 5.42 -6.49
CA PHE A 80 2.32 4.29 -6.64
C PHE A 80 2.95 2.99 -6.12
N ARG A 81 4.24 2.77 -6.40
CA ARG A 81 5.00 1.61 -5.90
C ARG A 81 4.96 1.50 -4.37
N ASP A 82 5.31 2.57 -3.67
CA ASP A 82 5.37 2.53 -2.20
C ASP A 82 3.98 2.35 -1.59
N ARG A 83 2.95 2.88 -2.25
CA ARG A 83 1.55 2.70 -1.84
C ARG A 83 1.12 1.23 -1.89
N VAL A 84 1.61 0.45 -2.86
CA VAL A 84 1.31 -0.99 -2.95
C VAL A 84 1.81 -1.72 -1.72
N TYR A 85 3.08 -1.49 -1.36
CA TYR A 85 3.67 -2.09 -0.16
C TYR A 85 2.96 -1.63 1.12
N GLN A 86 2.74 -0.32 1.27
CA GLN A 86 2.01 0.23 2.42
C GLN A 86 0.61 -0.36 2.56
N ARG A 87 -0.07 -0.62 1.43
CA ARG A 87 -1.39 -1.22 1.42
C ARG A 87 -1.35 -2.67 1.89
N SER A 88 -0.43 -3.47 1.36
CA SER A 88 -0.24 -4.87 1.74
C SER A 88 0.06 -5.01 3.23
N LEU A 89 1.02 -4.22 3.72
CA LEU A 89 1.40 -4.19 5.14
C LEU A 89 0.21 -3.83 6.05
N ASN A 90 -0.58 -2.84 5.65
CA ASN A 90 -1.71 -2.40 6.45
C ASN A 90 -2.82 -3.46 6.48
N ASP A 91 -3.26 -3.95 5.31
CA ASP A 91 -4.39 -4.87 5.23
C ASP A 91 -4.09 -6.24 5.87
N ASN A 92 -2.85 -6.74 5.72
CA ASN A 92 -2.51 -8.11 6.12
C ASN A 92 -1.97 -8.20 7.56
N SER A 93 -1.30 -7.15 8.06
CA SER A 93 -0.65 -7.19 9.38
C SER A 93 -1.15 -6.14 10.35
N VAL A 94 -1.08 -4.86 9.99
CA VAL A 94 -1.31 -3.76 10.94
C VAL A 94 -2.79 -3.64 11.33
N TYR A 95 -3.69 -3.65 10.35
CA TYR A 95 -5.12 -3.45 10.57
C TYR A 95 -5.75 -4.56 11.43
N PRO A 96 -5.53 -5.87 11.17
CA PRO A 96 -6.11 -6.93 11.99
C PRO A 96 -5.65 -6.86 13.45
N ARG A 97 -4.37 -6.54 13.69
CA ARG A 97 -3.80 -6.47 15.04
C ARG A 97 -4.27 -5.22 15.80
N MET A 98 -4.35 -4.09 15.12
CA MET A 98 -4.67 -2.81 15.75
C MET A 98 -6.16 -2.63 16.03
N THR A 99 -7.03 -3.12 15.16
CA THR A 99 -8.49 -2.88 15.29
C THR A 99 -9.14 -3.58 16.47
N ALA A 100 -8.53 -4.65 16.99
CA ALA A 100 -9.02 -5.38 18.16
C ALA A 100 -9.05 -4.52 19.44
N SER A 101 -8.19 -3.50 19.55
CA SER A 101 -8.06 -2.66 20.75
C SER A 101 -8.78 -1.31 20.64
N PHE A 102 -9.44 -1.04 19.51
CA PHE A 102 -10.08 0.26 19.29
C PHE A 102 -11.35 0.45 20.13
N VAL A 103 -11.56 1.69 20.55
CA VAL A 103 -12.81 2.13 21.20
C VAL A 103 -13.98 1.82 20.27
N ARG A 104 -15.06 1.23 20.81
CA ARG A 104 -16.23 0.75 20.03
C ARG A 104 -16.90 1.82 19.16
N HIS A 105 -16.80 3.09 19.56
CA HIS A 105 -17.35 4.25 18.86
C HIS A 105 -16.43 4.83 17.78
N ASN A 106 -15.21 4.30 17.62
CA ASN A 106 -14.36 4.69 16.50
C ASN A 106 -14.94 4.07 15.22
N ALA A 107 -15.34 4.93 14.28
CA ALA A 107 -15.84 4.54 12.96
C ALA A 107 -14.93 4.98 11.81
N ALA A 108 -13.93 5.82 12.08
CA ALA A 108 -13.10 6.41 11.03
C ALA A 108 -12.16 5.35 10.43
N CYS A 109 -12.15 5.24 9.09
CA CYS A 109 -11.27 4.36 8.33
C CYS A 109 -11.35 2.86 8.73
N GLN A 110 -12.50 2.41 9.23
CA GLN A 110 -12.74 1.01 9.57
C GLN A 110 -13.63 0.31 8.55
N LYS A 111 -13.38 -0.97 8.33
CA LYS A 111 -14.21 -1.84 7.47
C LYS A 111 -15.52 -2.15 8.21
N GLY A 112 -16.66 -1.75 7.62
CA GLY A 112 -18.00 -2.11 8.11
C GLY A 112 -18.51 -1.28 9.30
N LYS A 113 -17.97 -0.08 9.51
CA LYS A 113 -18.39 0.87 10.55
C LYS A 113 -18.86 2.18 9.95
#